data_AF-Q7VB80-F1
#
_entry.id   AF-Q7VB80-F1
#
_cell.length_a   1.000
_cell.length_b   1.000
_cell.length_c   1.000
_cell.angle_alpha   90.00
_cell.angle_beta   90.00
_cell.angle_gamma   90.00
#
_symmetry.space_group_name_H-M   'P 1'
#
loop_
_entity.id
_entity.type
_entity.pdbx_description
1 polymer ?
#
loop_
_entity_poly.entity_id
_entity_poly.type
_entity_poly.pdbx_seq_one_letter_code
_entity_poly.pdbx_strand_id
1 'polypeptide(L)'
;MRLLSMNPEGWLIEPKGKWLLLFHKDPVSLQKLPQYYIDKWDVSPIYTPLTFINRRKVGLEPAIETWTELLGNGWKKIEHQFGEVA
;
A
#
# COMPACT_ATOMS: atom_id res chain seq x y z
N MET A 1 4.92 -11.99 -21.80
CA MET A 1 4.10 -11.14 -20.92
C MET A 1 4.91 -9.90 -20.57
N ARG A 2 4.47 -8.70 -21.00
CA ARG A 2 5.05 -7.45 -20.50
C ARG A 2 4.63 -7.32 -19.05
N LEU A 3 5.57 -7.47 -18.11
CA LEU A 3 5.40 -6.97 -16.76
C LEU A 3 5.21 -5.46 -16.91
N LEU A 4 3.96 -4.99 -16.93
CA LEU A 4 3.67 -3.60 -16.56
C LEU A 4 4.44 -3.40 -15.26
N SER A 5 5.34 -2.44 -15.22
CA SER A 5 6.14 -2.13 -14.04
C SER A 5 5.20 -1.95 -12.85
N MET A 6 5.00 -3.02 -12.07
CA MET A 6 4.15 -3.00 -10.89
C MET A 6 4.91 -2.16 -9.88
N ASN A 7 4.53 -0.90 -9.79
CA ASN A 7 5.02 0.04 -8.80
C ASN A 7 4.10 -0.12 -7.59
N PRO A 8 4.51 -0.80 -6.50
CA PRO A 8 3.67 -1.00 -5.33
C PRO A 8 3.59 0.34 -4.59
N GLU A 9 2.62 1.17 -4.98
CA GLU A 9 2.47 2.53 -4.50
C GLU A 9 1.00 2.90 -4.36
N GLY A 10 0.66 3.47 -3.22
CA GLY A 10 -0.69 3.87 -2.85
C GLY A 10 -1.33 3.00 -1.77
N TRP A 11 -2.62 3.26 -1.55
CA TRP A 11 -3.40 2.64 -0.49
C TRP A 11 -4.09 1.36 -0.97
N LEU A 12 -4.00 0.31 -0.16
CA LEU A 12 -4.80 -0.90 -0.27
C LEU A 12 -5.73 -1.02 0.94
N ILE A 13 -6.98 -1.41 0.70
CA ILE A 13 -7.96 -1.73 1.74
C ILE A 13 -8.23 -3.23 1.81
N GLU A 14 -8.26 -3.76 3.03
CA GLU A 14 -8.61 -5.15 3.29
C GLU A 14 -10.05 -5.43 2.83
N PRO A 15 -10.37 -6.63 2.30
CA PRO A 15 -11.74 -7.01 1.92
C PRO A 15 -12.81 -6.76 2.98
N LYS A 16 -12.45 -6.94 4.26
CA LYS A 16 -13.36 -6.74 5.40
C LYS A 16 -13.36 -5.29 5.92
N GLY A 17 -12.52 -4.43 5.36
CA GLY A 17 -12.44 -3.02 5.70
C GLY A 17 -11.81 -2.72 7.06
N LYS A 18 -11.14 -3.68 7.71
CA LYS A 18 -10.53 -3.47 9.04
C LYS A 18 -9.17 -2.81 8.96
N TRP A 19 -8.44 -3.01 7.86
CA TRP A 19 -7.07 -2.52 7.73
C TRP A 19 -6.85 -1.77 6.42
N LEU A 20 -6.01 -0.75 6.51
CA LEU A 20 -5.42 -0.06 5.38
C LEU A 20 -3.91 -0.32 5.38
N LEU A 21 -3.37 -0.51 4.18
CA LEU A 21 -1.93 -0.56 3.93
C LEU A 21 -1.56 0.55 2.96
N LEU A 22 -0.62 1.42 3.34
CA LEU A 22 0.00 2.38 2.43
C LEU A 22 1.36 1.86 2.01
N PHE A 23 1.52 1.67 0.71
CA PHE A 23 2.83 1.42 0.10
C PHE A 23 3.38 2.73 -0.45
N HIS A 24 4.62 3.06 -0.09
CA HIS A 24 5.30 4.20 -0.67
C HIS A 24 6.81 3.99 -0.68
N LYS A 25 7.49 4.60 -1.66
CA LYS A 25 8.95 4.56 -1.73
C LYS A 25 9.55 5.27 -0.52
N ASP A 26 10.67 4.73 -0.06
CA ASP A 26 11.56 5.46 0.84
C ASP A 26 12.24 6.58 0.03
N PRO A 27 11.97 7.87 0.36
CA PRO A 27 12.48 9.01 -0.39
C PRO A 27 14.01 9.12 -0.37
N VAL A 28 14.68 8.49 0.61
CA VAL A 28 16.15 8.51 0.71
C VAL A 28 16.81 7.26 0.15
N SER A 29 16.04 6.30 -0.37
CA SER A 29 16.61 5.08 -0.93
C SER A 29 17.40 5.37 -2.22
N LEU A 30 18.50 4.63 -2.41
CA LEU A 30 19.28 4.72 -3.63
C LEU A 30 18.45 4.22 -4.80
N GLN A 31 18.46 4.93 -5.93
CA GLN A 31 17.67 4.55 -7.12
C GLN A 31 17.95 3.11 -7.59
N LYS A 32 19.18 2.61 -7.41
CA LYS A 32 19.59 1.23 -7.76
C LYS A 32 19.12 0.16 -6.76
N LEU A 33 18.78 0.57 -5.54
CA LEU A 33 18.32 -0.31 -4.46
C LEU A 33 17.09 0.33 -3.79
N PRO A 34 15.98 0.47 -4.53
CA PRO A 34 14.79 1.12 -4.01
C PRO A 34 14.22 0.33 -2.83
N GLN A 35 13.87 1.06 -1.78
CA GLN A 35 13.20 0.51 -0.61
C GLN A 35 11.80 1.09 -0.52
N TYR A 36 10.89 0.31 0.03
CA TYR A 36 9.49 0.68 0.22
C TYR A 36 9.13 0.57 1.69
N TYR A 37 8.31 1.50 2.13
CA TYR A 37 7.58 1.40 3.37
C TYR A 37 6.20 0.81 3.10
N ILE A 38 5.80 -0.10 3.98
CA ILE A 38 4.46 -0.66 4.06
C ILE A 38 3.92 -0.28 5.42
N ASP A 39 3.03 0.71 5.44
CA ASP A 39 2.44 1.24 6.67
C ASP A 39 1.08 0.64 6.89
N LYS A 40 0.86 0.10 8.09
CA LYS A 40 -0.42 -0.44 8.51
C LYS A 40 -1.18 0.57 9.34
N TRP A 41 -2.45 0.75 8.99
CA TRP A 41 -3.37 1.66 9.66
C TRP A 41 -4.66 0.92 10.01
N ASP A 42 -5.24 1.27 11.16
CA ASP A 42 -6.65 0.99 11.44
C ASP A 42 -7.55 1.95 10.65
N VAL A 43 -8.80 1.56 10.47
CA VAL A 43 -9.73 2.16 9.53
C VAL A 43 -10.94 2.70 10.25
N SER A 44 -11.35 3.92 9.91
CA SER A 44 -12.59 4.50 10.43
C SER A 44 -13.82 3.84 9.78
N PRO A 45 -15.03 4.01 10.35
CA PRO A 45 -16.27 3.52 9.72
C PRO A 45 -16.54 4.07 8.31
N ILE A 46 -15.91 5.18 7.93
CA ILE A 46 -16.00 5.79 6.58
C ILE A 46 -14.78 5.45 5.71
N TYR A 47 -14.09 4.36 6.04
CA TYR A 47 -12.95 3.81 5.32
C TYR A 47 -11.68 4.66 5.29
N THR A 48 -11.55 5.68 6.13
CA THR A 48 -10.34 6.54 6.18
C THR A 48 -9.28 6.00 7.16
N PRO A 49 -7.98 6.24 6.94
CA PRO A 49 -6.93 5.90 7.89
C PRO A 49 -7.14 6.66 9.20
N LEU A 50 -7.19 5.94 10.32
CA LEU A 50 -7.45 6.52 11.64
C LEU A 50 -6.21 6.50 12.53
N THR A 51 -5.62 5.32 12.75
CA THR A 51 -4.47 5.17 13.67
C THR A 51 -3.38 4.35 13.01
N PHE A 52 -2.16 4.89 13.00
CA PHE A 52 -0.98 4.17 12.55
C PHE A 52 -0.64 3.04 13.53
N ILE A 53 -0.50 1.83 13.01
CA ILE A 53 -0.23 0.62 13.80
C ILE A 53 1.26 0.29 13.77
N ASN A 54 1.82 0.13 12.58
CA ASN A 54 3.24 -0.13 12.39
C ASN A 54 3.70 0.14 10.95
N ARG A 55 5.01 0.10 10.76
CA ARG A 55 5.69 0.23 9.47
C ARG A 55 6.67 -0.91 9.29
N ARG A 56 6.71 -1.45 8.07
CA ARG A 56 7.76 -2.37 7.61
C ARG A 56 8.54 -1.71 6.49
N LYS A 57 9.84 -1.98 6.43
CA LYS A 57 10.71 -1.53 5.33
C LYS A 57 11.19 -2.76 4.57
N VAL A 58 11.01 -2.75 3.26
CA VAL A 58 11.37 -3.89 2.39
C VAL A 58 12.03 -3.40 1.09
N GLY A 59 12.72 -4.31 0.41
CA GLY A 59 13.19 -4.07 -0.96
C GLY A 59 12.04 -4.11 -1.98
N LEU A 60 12.35 -3.78 -3.24
CA LEU A 60 11.39 -3.78 -4.34
C LEU A 60 10.70 -5.13 -4.56
N GLU A 61 11.45 -6.23 -4.64
CA GLU A 61 10.90 -7.55 -4.92
C GLU A 61 9.88 -7.99 -3.85
N PRO A 62 10.20 -7.98 -2.54
CA PRO A 62 9.20 -8.28 -1.52
C PRO A 62 8.00 -7.31 -1.51
N ALA A 63 8.20 -6.04 -1.88
CA ALA A 63 7.11 -5.08 -1.97
C ALA A 63 6.14 -5.45 -3.11
N ILE A 64 6.66 -5.83 -4.29
CA ILE A 64 5.85 -6.28 -5.43
C ILE A 64 5.13 -7.58 -5.10
N GLU A 65 5.82 -8.55 -4.49
CA GLU A 65 5.21 -9.83 -4.09
C GLU A 65 4.05 -9.61 -3.13
N THR A 66 4.29 -8.86 -2.05
CA THR A 66 3.26 -8.54 -1.05
C THR A 66 2.08 -7.82 -1.69
N TRP A 67 2.33 -6.83 -2.54
CA TRP A 67 1.28 -6.09 -3.24
C TRP A 67 0.42 -7.01 -4.13
N THR A 68 1.07 -7.85 -4.93
CA THR A 68 0.38 -8.78 -5.85
C THR A 68 -0.44 -9.81 -5.09
N GLU A 69 0.12 -10.36 -4.01
CA GLU A 69 -0.55 -11.33 -3.15
C GLU A 69 -1.79 -10.72 -2.51
N LEU A 70 -1.69 -9.50 -1.96
CA LEU A 70 -2.84 -8.82 -1.36
C LEU A 70 -3.96 -8.60 -2.37
N LEU A 71 -3.64 -8.11 -3.57
CA LEU A 71 -4.63 -7.95 -4.65
C LEU A 71 -5.26 -9.29 -5.05
N GLY A 72 -4.46 -10.36 -5.16
CA GLY A 72 -4.95 -11.72 -5.41
C GLY A 72 -5.87 -12.25 -4.31
N ASN A 73 -5.66 -11.80 -3.07
CA ASN A 73 -6.48 -12.12 -1.90
C ASN A 73 -7.66 -11.15 -1.69
N GLY A 74 -7.99 -10.34 -2.70
CA GLY A 74 -9.18 -9.49 -2.73
C GLY A 74 -9.02 -8.13 -2.08
N TRP A 75 -7.81 -7.76 -1.65
CA TRP A 75 -7.54 -6.36 -1.28
C TRP A 75 -7.74 -5.48 -2.50
N LYS A 76 -8.23 -4.27 -2.26
CA LYS A 76 -8.54 -3.32 -3.34
C LYS A 76 -7.66 -2.10 -3.24
N LYS A 77 -7.18 -1.63 -4.38
CA LYS A 77 -6.53 -0.32 -4.47
C LYS A 77 -7.57 0.77 -4.31
N ILE A 78 -7.25 1.78 -3.50
CA ILE A 78 -8.05 2.98 -3.36
C ILE A 78 -7.57 3.97 -4.42
N GLU A 79 -8.38 4.20 -5.44
CA GLU A 79 -8.06 5.10 -6.56
C GLU A 79 -8.34 6.58 -6.22
N HIS A 80 -9.30 6.85 -5.35
CA HIS A 80 -9.68 8.20 -4.93
C HIS A 80 -9.29 8.37 -3.46
N GLN A 81 -8.32 9.24 -3.20
CA GLN A 81 -7.85 9.46 -1.84
C GLN A 81 -8.95 10.11 -0.98
N PHE A 82 -8.92 9.78 0.31
CA PHE A 82 -9.87 10.28 1.28
C PHE A 82 -9.88 11.81 1.31
N GLY A 83 -11.03 12.42 1.05
CA GLY A 83 -11.19 13.88 1.13
C GLY A 83 -11.30 14.62 -0.20
N GLU A 84 -11.55 13.97 -1.33
CA GLU A 84 -12.26 14.64 -2.43
C GLU A 84 -13.70 14.94 -1.97
N VAL A 85 -13.83 16.00 -1.18
CA VAL A 85 -15.09 16.71 -1.01
C VAL A 85 -15.46 17.29 -2.38
N ALA A 86 -16.57 16.81 -2.93
CA ALA A 86 -17.26 17.47 -4.03
C ALA A 86 -17.67 18.90 -3.66
#